data_AF-A0A7Y5B414-F1
#
_entry.id   AF-A0A7Y5B414-F1
#
_cell.length_a   1.000
_cell.length_b   1.000
_cell.length_c   1.000
_cell.angle_alpha   90.00
_cell.angle_beta   90.00
_cell.angle_gamma   90.00
#
_symmetry.space_group_name_H-M   'P 1'
#
loop_
_entity.id
_entity.type
_entity.pdbx_description
1 polymer ?
#
loop_
_entity_poly.entity_id
_entity_poly.type
_entity_poly.pdbx_seq_one_letter_code
_entity_poly.pdbx_strand_id
1 'polypeptide(L)'
;MLFSNPEVQEFLEKNFVLTWNEVRPVPKVEIDFGDGKKLTRTLMGNTVIYVCRPDGTVVDALPGIYTPHDFLKEIKVSLAALAVSDENLADHHKGLVEADVTKERARVSMSKARVESPLLAALGVPQYESPDGESKPMALDVSKIPKSRAEMEAMGSAEQVVAKDSSNNVRYVRPIVHFILSRQNAAQKPEQLRETIFAQALGFDIKDPYLGLASLLLPGTPGGRTN
;
A
#
# COMPACT_ATOMS: atom_id res chain seq x y z
N MET A 1 3.38 12.51 -12.91
CA MET A 1 2.09 12.04 -12.34
C MET A 1 1.64 10.80 -13.10
N LEU A 2 1.05 9.81 -12.42
CA LEU A 2 0.72 8.48 -12.98
C LEU A 2 -0.16 8.57 -14.24
N PHE A 3 -1.36 9.15 -14.13
CA PHE A 3 -2.32 9.24 -15.23
C PHE A 3 -1.99 10.30 -16.29
N SER A 4 -0.89 11.05 -16.12
CA SER A 4 -0.37 11.97 -17.13
C SER A 4 0.76 11.36 -17.95
N ASN A 5 1.15 10.11 -17.66
CA ASN A 5 2.16 9.41 -18.43
C ASN A 5 1.54 8.87 -19.73
N PRO A 6 2.13 9.16 -20.92
CA PRO A 6 1.55 8.75 -22.20
C PRO A 6 1.38 7.23 -22.37
N GLU A 7 2.34 6.44 -21.90
CA GLU A 7 2.28 4.97 -21.99
C GLU A 7 1.14 4.41 -21.13
N VAL A 8 0.93 4.99 -19.95
CA VAL A 8 -0.20 4.63 -19.07
C VAL A 8 -1.53 5.02 -19.73
N GLN A 9 -1.64 6.21 -20.31
CA GLN A 9 -2.85 6.67 -20.99
C GLN A 9 -3.22 5.75 -22.16
N GLU A 10 -2.27 5.51 -23.07
CA GLU A 10 -2.48 4.65 -24.24
C GLU A 10 -2.92 3.24 -23.83
N PHE A 11 -2.26 2.67 -22.80
CA PHE A 11 -2.62 1.36 -22.29
C PHE A 11 -4.03 1.34 -21.70
N LEU A 12 -4.39 2.34 -20.89
CA LEU A 12 -5.69 2.38 -20.23
C LEU A 12 -6.82 2.60 -21.24
N GLU A 13 -6.68 3.55 -22.17
CA GLU A 13 -7.69 3.85 -23.20
C GLU A 13 -7.98 2.64 -24.09
N LYS A 14 -6.95 1.85 -24.41
CA LYS A 14 -7.10 0.67 -25.25
C LYS A 14 -7.83 -0.49 -24.57
N ASN A 15 -7.69 -0.62 -23.24
CA ASN A 15 -8.08 -1.84 -22.53
C ASN A 15 -9.24 -1.64 -21.53
N PHE A 16 -9.53 -0.40 -21.12
CA PHE A 16 -10.48 -0.12 -20.03
C PHE A 16 -11.41 1.05 -20.34
N VAL A 17 -12.61 1.00 -19.75
CA VAL A 17 -13.48 2.17 -19.61
C VAL A 17 -13.17 2.81 -18.27
N LEU A 18 -12.66 4.04 -18.31
CA LEU A 18 -12.24 4.76 -17.11
C LEU A 18 -13.42 5.49 -16.48
N THR A 19 -13.59 5.30 -15.17
CA THR A 19 -14.57 6.01 -14.35
C THR A 19 -13.91 6.53 -13.08
N TRP A 20 -14.43 7.63 -12.56
CA TRP A 20 -13.97 8.23 -11.30
C TRP A 20 -15.14 8.37 -10.34
N ASN A 21 -14.92 8.02 -9.07
CA ASN A 21 -15.90 8.14 -8.01
C ASN A 21 -15.24 8.76 -6.78
N GLU A 22 -15.79 9.87 -6.29
CA GLU A 22 -15.38 10.45 -5.01
C GLU A 22 -16.06 9.71 -3.87
N VAL A 23 -15.25 9.06 -3.05
CA VAL A 23 -15.71 8.12 -2.04
C VAL A 23 -16.09 8.81 -0.71
N ARG A 24 -15.43 9.94 -0.43
CA ARG A 24 -15.69 10.87 0.67
C ARG A 24 -15.06 12.23 0.33
N PRO A 25 -15.54 13.33 0.92
CA PRO A 25 -14.89 14.62 0.81
C PRO A 25 -13.41 14.54 1.21
N VAL A 26 -12.54 15.12 0.37
CA VAL A 26 -11.09 15.16 0.62
C VAL A 26 -10.82 15.98 1.89
N PRO A 27 -10.13 15.41 2.89
CA PRO A 27 -9.81 16.13 4.11
C PRO A 27 -8.86 17.30 3.84
N LYS A 28 -9.15 18.42 4.50
CA LYS A 28 -8.36 19.65 4.43
C LYS A 28 -7.75 19.93 5.79
N VAL A 29 -6.46 20.21 5.82
CA VAL A 29 -5.77 20.78 6.97
C VAL A 29 -5.66 22.28 6.74
N GLU A 30 -6.08 23.03 7.75
CA GLU A 30 -5.89 24.46 7.82
C GLU A 30 -4.92 24.75 8.97
N ILE A 31 -3.84 25.48 8.68
CA ILE A 31 -2.93 26.03 9.67
C ILE A 31 -3.18 27.52 9.73
N ASP A 32 -3.71 28.00 10.85
CA ASP A 32 -3.89 29.42 11.14
C ASP A 32 -2.63 29.96 11.81
N PHE A 33 -2.01 30.98 11.21
CA PHE A 33 -0.81 31.63 11.74
C PHE A 33 -1.13 32.91 12.56
N GLY A 34 -2.41 33.23 12.75
CA GLY A 34 -2.85 34.53 13.27
C GLY A 34 -2.95 35.60 12.16
N ASP A 35 -3.49 36.76 12.52
CA ASP A 35 -3.62 37.94 11.62
C ASP A 35 -4.33 37.65 10.28
N GLY A 36 -5.26 36.70 10.28
CA GLY A 36 -6.01 36.29 9.08
C GLY A 36 -5.20 35.47 8.07
N LYS A 37 -3.97 35.06 8.40
CA LYS A 37 -3.13 34.22 7.52
C LYS A 37 -3.42 32.75 7.78
N LYS A 38 -3.97 32.10 6.77
CA LYS A 38 -4.33 30.68 6.80
C LYS A 38 -3.68 29.92 5.65
N LEU A 39 -3.08 28.78 5.95
CA LEU A 39 -2.63 27.82 4.94
C LEU A 39 -3.60 26.65 4.93
N THR A 40 -4.40 26.55 3.88
CA THR A 40 -5.27 25.39 3.66
C THR A 40 -4.62 24.44 2.65
N ARG A 41 -4.42 23.18 3.04
CA ARG A 41 -3.89 22.12 2.16
C ARG A 41 -4.74 20.88 2.28
N THR A 42 -4.91 20.14 1.18
CA THR A 42 -5.48 18.80 1.24
C THR A 42 -4.49 17.83 1.89
N LEU A 43 -4.98 16.99 2.80
CA LEU A 43 -4.22 15.82 3.21
C LEU A 43 -4.22 14.83 2.04
N MET A 44 -3.08 14.21 1.75
CA MET A 44 -2.94 13.33 0.60
C MET A 44 -4.01 12.24 0.65
N GLY A 45 -4.81 12.16 -0.42
CA GLY A 45 -5.87 11.19 -0.56
C GLY A 45 -5.27 9.83 -0.91
N ASN A 46 -5.68 8.80 -0.18
CA ASN A 46 -5.47 7.44 -0.64
C ASN A 46 -6.47 7.15 -1.77
N THR A 47 -5.97 6.60 -2.88
CA THR A 47 -6.79 6.17 -4.01
C THR A 47 -6.79 4.65 -4.07
N VAL A 48 -7.90 4.06 -4.48
CA VAL A 48 -7.96 2.64 -4.88
C VAL A 48 -8.44 2.58 -6.32
N ILE A 49 -7.64 1.94 -7.17
CA ILE A 49 -7.99 1.69 -8.57
C ILE A 49 -8.60 0.29 -8.63
N TYR A 50 -9.91 0.21 -8.87
CA TYR A 50 -10.59 -1.07 -9.03
C TYR A 50 -10.57 -1.50 -10.49
N VAL A 51 -10.31 -2.79 -10.72
CA VAL A 51 -10.51 -3.44 -12.01
C VAL A 51 -11.79 -4.26 -11.91
N CYS A 52 -12.80 -3.85 -12.70
CA CYS A 52 -14.13 -4.44 -12.65
C CYS A 52 -14.52 -5.03 -14.01
N ARG A 53 -15.35 -6.07 -13.97
CA ARG A 53 -16.11 -6.53 -15.14
C ARG A 53 -17.28 -5.58 -15.45
N PRO A 54 -17.91 -5.69 -16.64
CA PRO A 54 -19.00 -4.80 -17.04
C PRO A 54 -20.22 -4.77 -16.10
N ASP A 55 -20.43 -5.82 -15.32
CA ASP A 55 -21.49 -5.93 -14.31
C ASP A 55 -21.15 -5.24 -12.97
N GLY A 56 -19.93 -4.69 -12.85
CA GLY A 56 -19.41 -4.06 -11.65
C GLY A 56 -18.73 -5.01 -10.67
N THR A 57 -18.57 -6.30 -11.02
CA THR A 57 -17.83 -7.26 -10.20
C THR A 57 -16.36 -6.91 -10.19
N VAL A 58 -15.79 -6.74 -8.99
CA VAL A 58 -14.36 -6.47 -8.78
C VAL A 58 -13.57 -7.75 -9.00
N VAL A 59 -12.59 -7.66 -9.89
CA VAL A 59 -11.63 -8.71 -10.19
C VAL A 59 -10.27 -8.42 -9.55
N ASP A 60 -9.91 -7.15 -9.40
CA ASP A 60 -8.68 -6.77 -8.70
C ASP A 60 -8.75 -5.34 -8.16
N ALA A 61 -7.84 -4.98 -7.26
CA ALA A 61 -7.71 -3.62 -6.73
C ALA A 61 -6.24 -3.20 -6.53
N LEU A 62 -5.90 -1.99 -6.96
CA LEU A 62 -4.58 -1.38 -6.82
C LEU A 62 -4.68 -0.15 -5.91
N PRO A 63 -4.60 -0.34 -4.59
CA PRO A 63 -4.60 0.74 -3.61
C PRO A 63 -3.24 1.45 -3.53
N GLY A 64 -3.28 2.76 -3.30
CA GLY A 64 -2.09 3.58 -3.06
C GLY A 64 -1.58 4.31 -4.29
N ILE A 65 -0.31 4.72 -4.22
CA ILE A 65 0.39 5.52 -5.24
C ILE A 65 1.38 4.64 -5.98
N TYR A 66 1.38 4.71 -7.31
CA TYR A 66 2.27 3.94 -8.15
C TYR A 66 3.12 4.85 -9.05
N THR A 67 4.34 4.40 -9.33
CA THR A 67 5.08 4.87 -10.51
C THR A 67 4.42 4.30 -11.77
N PRO A 68 4.54 4.97 -12.94
CA PRO A 68 4.02 4.44 -14.20
C PRO A 68 4.49 3.02 -14.51
N HIS A 69 5.77 2.74 -14.29
CA HIS A 69 6.37 1.44 -14.58
C HIS A 69 5.77 0.32 -13.70
N ASP A 70 5.66 0.54 -12.38
CA ASP A 70 5.11 -0.47 -11.48
C ASP A 70 3.61 -0.65 -11.73
N PHE A 71 2.88 0.45 -11.94
CA PHE A 71 1.46 0.41 -12.28
C PHE A 71 1.20 -0.43 -13.52
N LEU A 72 1.95 -0.21 -14.61
CA LEU A 72 1.80 -0.96 -15.86
C LEU A 72 2.06 -2.45 -15.70
N LYS A 73 2.96 -2.85 -14.80
CA LYS A 73 3.18 -4.28 -14.50
C LYS A 73 1.98 -4.88 -13.79
N GLU A 74 1.51 -4.22 -12.73
CA GLU A 74 0.42 -4.71 -11.91
C GLU A 74 -0.91 -4.73 -12.68
N ILE A 75 -1.25 -3.66 -13.40
CA ILE A 75 -2.52 -3.57 -14.13
C ILE A 75 -2.62 -4.59 -15.28
N LYS A 76 -1.49 -5.04 -15.85
CA LYS A 76 -1.46 -6.12 -16.85
C LYS A 76 -1.81 -7.48 -16.23
N VAL A 77 -1.40 -7.72 -14.99
CA VAL A 77 -1.82 -8.90 -14.22
C VAL A 77 -3.32 -8.83 -13.95
N SER A 78 -3.82 -7.67 -13.52
CA SER A 78 -5.25 -7.45 -13.31
C SER A 78 -6.08 -7.60 -14.59
N LEU A 79 -5.55 -7.16 -15.74
CA LEU A 79 -6.21 -7.33 -17.04
C LEU A 79 -6.37 -8.80 -17.39
N ALA A 80 -5.34 -9.62 -17.16
CA ALA A 80 -5.42 -11.06 -17.39
C ALA A 80 -6.45 -11.73 -16.46
N ALA A 81 -6.60 -11.23 -15.22
CA ALA A 81 -7.58 -11.74 -14.27
C ALA A 81 -9.04 -11.55 -14.73
N LEU A 82 -9.33 -10.59 -15.64
CA LEU A 82 -10.70 -10.40 -16.17
C LEU A 82 -11.26 -11.63 -16.88
N ALA A 83 -10.38 -12.49 -17.42
CA ALA A 83 -10.75 -13.73 -18.11
C ALA A 83 -10.98 -14.92 -17.16
N VAL A 84 -10.63 -14.79 -15.87
CA VAL A 84 -10.87 -15.83 -14.86
C VAL A 84 -12.37 -15.85 -14.54
N SER A 85 -12.97 -17.02 -14.39
CA SER A 85 -14.37 -17.14 -13.97
C SER A 85 -14.55 -16.81 -12.48
N ASP A 86 -15.76 -16.43 -12.06
CA ASP A 86 -16.04 -16.09 -10.66
C ASP A 86 -15.71 -17.22 -9.68
N GLU A 87 -16.02 -18.46 -10.07
CA GLU A 87 -15.75 -19.67 -9.30
C GLU A 87 -14.25 -19.87 -9.03
N ASN A 88 -13.39 -19.42 -9.95
CA ASN A 88 -11.94 -19.61 -9.87
C ASN A 88 -11.19 -18.34 -9.41
N LEU A 89 -11.89 -17.23 -9.20
CA LEU A 89 -11.26 -15.95 -8.90
C LEU A 89 -10.55 -15.97 -7.53
N ALA A 90 -11.16 -16.60 -6.53
CA ALA A 90 -10.57 -16.77 -5.21
C ALA A 90 -9.27 -17.58 -5.28
N ASP A 91 -9.29 -18.70 -6.00
CA ASP A 91 -8.12 -19.57 -6.20
C ASP A 91 -7.02 -18.88 -7.02
N HIS A 92 -7.40 -18.06 -8.02
CA HIS A 92 -6.46 -17.23 -8.76
C HIS A 92 -5.68 -16.30 -7.82
N HIS A 93 -6.39 -15.56 -6.94
CA HIS A 93 -5.73 -14.69 -5.97
C HIS A 93 -4.92 -15.45 -4.93
N LYS A 94 -5.36 -16.64 -4.53
CA LYS A 94 -4.57 -17.51 -3.64
C LYS A 94 -3.24 -17.89 -4.28
N GLY A 95 -3.25 -18.25 -5.57
CA GLY A 95 -2.03 -18.52 -6.34
C GLY A 95 -1.09 -17.30 -6.42
N LEU A 96 -1.63 -16.09 -6.55
CA LEU A 96 -0.83 -14.86 -6.52
C LEU A 96 -0.18 -14.64 -5.15
N VAL A 97 -0.92 -14.85 -4.06
CA VAL A 97 -0.39 -14.76 -2.68
C VAL A 97 0.74 -15.76 -2.48
N GLU A 98 0.56 -17.01 -2.90
CA GLU A 98 1.58 -18.06 -2.78
C GLU A 98 2.84 -17.73 -3.59
N ALA A 99 2.68 -17.18 -4.80
CA ALA A 99 3.78 -16.71 -5.62
C ALA A 99 4.56 -15.57 -4.94
N ASP A 100 3.86 -14.61 -4.32
CA ASP A 100 4.49 -13.50 -3.63
C ASP A 100 5.20 -13.94 -2.34
N VAL A 101 4.60 -14.82 -1.54
CA VAL A 101 5.25 -15.42 -0.38
C VAL A 101 6.53 -16.16 -0.79
N THR A 102 6.51 -16.87 -1.92
CA THR A 102 7.68 -17.57 -2.45
C THR A 102 8.78 -16.60 -2.86
N LYS A 103 8.45 -15.51 -3.58
CA LYS A 103 9.40 -14.46 -3.94
C LYS A 103 10.01 -13.80 -2.71
N GLU A 104 9.19 -13.47 -1.70
CA GLU A 104 9.66 -12.85 -0.47
C GLU A 104 10.59 -13.76 0.32
N ARG A 105 10.27 -15.06 0.42
CA ARG A 105 11.16 -16.07 1.05
C ARG A 105 12.50 -16.15 0.34
N ALA A 106 12.51 -16.30 -0.99
CA ALA A 106 13.75 -16.35 -1.78
C ALA A 106 14.61 -15.11 -1.57
N ARG A 107 14.00 -13.92 -1.53
CA ARG A 107 14.72 -12.68 -1.28
C ARG A 107 15.27 -12.60 0.14
N VAL A 108 14.49 -12.95 1.16
CA VAL A 108 14.97 -12.95 2.56
C VAL A 108 16.17 -13.88 2.70
N SER A 109 16.11 -15.08 2.12
CA SER A 109 17.25 -16.00 2.11
C SER A 109 18.48 -15.40 1.43
N MET A 110 18.33 -14.75 0.27
CA MET A 110 19.42 -14.06 -0.44
C MET A 110 19.98 -12.87 0.34
N SER A 111 19.13 -12.08 0.98
CA SER A 111 19.51 -10.94 1.81
C SER A 111 20.28 -11.39 3.05
N LYS A 112 19.83 -12.45 3.72
CA LYS A 112 20.56 -13.06 4.83
C LYS A 112 21.91 -13.60 4.37
N ALA A 113 21.96 -14.36 3.29
CA ALA A 113 23.22 -14.85 2.73
C ALA A 113 24.21 -13.72 2.43
N ARG A 114 23.75 -12.56 1.92
CA ARG A 114 24.62 -11.40 1.64
C ARG A 114 25.07 -10.63 2.88
N VAL A 115 24.24 -10.53 3.91
CA VAL A 115 24.55 -9.73 5.11
C VAL A 115 25.29 -10.56 6.14
N GLU A 116 24.85 -11.79 6.38
CA GLU A 116 25.39 -12.66 7.41
C GLU A 116 26.68 -13.35 6.95
N SER A 117 26.85 -13.67 5.66
CA SER A 117 28.07 -14.37 5.19
C SER A 117 29.36 -13.57 5.37
N PRO A 118 29.45 -12.26 5.03
CA PRO A 118 30.66 -11.49 5.28
C PRO A 118 30.87 -11.22 6.77
N LEU A 119 29.78 -11.04 7.53
CA LEU A 119 29.85 -10.75 8.96
C LEU A 119 30.31 -11.98 9.76
N LEU A 120 29.79 -13.17 9.45
CA LEU A 120 30.18 -14.42 10.08
C LEU A 120 31.59 -14.87 9.66
N ALA A 121 31.97 -14.64 8.41
CA ALA A 121 33.36 -14.85 7.96
C ALA A 121 34.33 -13.92 8.69
N ALA A 122 33.97 -12.65 8.90
CA ALA A 122 34.77 -11.70 9.67
C ALA A 122 34.86 -12.06 11.17
N LEU A 123 33.86 -12.75 11.71
CA LEU A 123 33.82 -13.21 13.10
C LEU A 123 34.41 -14.62 13.32
N GLY A 124 34.90 -15.28 12.26
CA GLY A 124 35.53 -16.61 12.35
C GLY A 124 34.59 -17.72 12.81
N VAL A 125 33.28 -17.53 12.70
CA VAL A 125 32.27 -18.49 13.16
C VAL A 125 32.08 -19.58 12.09
N PRO A 126 32.29 -20.88 12.39
CA PRO A 126 31.97 -21.95 11.45
C PRO A 126 30.48 -21.94 11.15
N GLN A 127 30.08 -22.12 9.89
CA GLN A 127 28.67 -22.17 9.50
C GLN A 127 27.95 -23.29 10.26
N TYR A 128 26.99 -22.90 11.09
CA TYR A 128 26.08 -23.80 11.78
C TYR A 128 24.79 -23.92 10.97
N GLU A 129 24.46 -25.12 10.51
CA GLU A 129 23.12 -25.42 10.01
C GLU A 129 22.17 -25.51 11.21
N SER A 130 21.18 -24.62 11.28
CA SER A 130 20.18 -24.66 12.35
C SER A 130 18.96 -25.46 11.89
N PRO A 131 18.63 -26.58 12.54
CA PRO A 131 17.27 -27.11 12.58
C PRO A 131 16.55 -26.37 13.72
N ASP A 132 15.56 -25.55 13.38
CA ASP A 132 14.60 -24.92 14.30
C ASP A 132 15.18 -24.09 15.46
N GLY A 133 15.33 -22.77 15.25
CA GLY A 133 15.76 -21.83 16.30
C GLY A 133 15.34 -20.40 16.02
N GLU A 134 14.11 -20.05 16.40
CA GLU A 134 13.55 -18.71 16.26
C GLU A 134 14.31 -17.66 17.08
N SER A 135 14.61 -16.53 16.46
CA SER A 135 14.83 -15.25 17.14
C SER A 135 13.92 -14.19 16.48
N LYS A 136 13.01 -13.60 17.27
CA LYS A 136 12.18 -12.48 16.83
C LYS A 136 12.94 -11.17 17.08
N PRO A 137 13.23 -10.34 16.06
CA PRO A 137 13.57 -8.96 16.31
C PRO A 137 12.30 -8.19 16.70
N MET A 138 12.37 -7.45 17.80
CA MET A 138 11.32 -6.52 18.21
C MET A 138 11.30 -5.35 17.21
N ALA A 139 10.27 -5.28 16.36
CA ALA A 139 10.11 -4.18 15.43
C ALA A 139 9.77 -2.91 16.21
N LEU A 140 10.70 -1.95 16.23
CA LEU A 140 10.40 -0.59 16.67
C LEU A 140 9.66 0.13 15.54
N ASP A 141 8.46 0.61 15.85
CA ASP A 141 7.65 1.44 14.96
C ASP A 141 8.24 2.87 14.89
N VAL A 142 9.23 3.04 14.02
CA VAL A 142 9.91 4.32 13.77
C VAL A 142 9.04 5.34 13.02
N SER A 143 7.81 5.00 12.63
CA SER A 143 6.90 5.92 11.96
C SER A 143 6.42 7.08 12.86
N LYS A 144 6.60 6.95 14.18
CA LYS A 144 6.08 7.89 15.19
C LYS A 144 7.13 8.85 15.76
N ILE A 145 8.38 8.76 15.31
CA ILE A 145 9.45 9.65 15.76
C ILE A 145 9.53 10.84 14.77
N PRO A 146 9.44 12.10 15.23
CA PRO A 146 9.62 13.25 14.37
C PRO A 146 11.01 13.20 13.75
N LYS A 147 11.07 13.15 12.41
CA LYS A 147 12.33 13.11 11.67
C LYS A 147 13.10 14.42 11.86
N SER A 148 14.40 14.32 12.05
CA SER A 148 15.31 15.45 12.06
C SER A 148 15.36 16.14 10.69
N ARG A 149 15.80 17.40 10.68
CA ARG A 149 15.98 18.17 9.44
C ARG A 149 16.92 17.48 8.44
N ALA A 150 17.99 16.85 8.93
CA ALA A 150 18.91 16.08 8.08
C ALA A 150 18.24 14.85 7.45
N GLU A 151 17.31 14.19 8.16
CA GLU A 151 16.52 13.09 7.61
C GLU A 151 15.45 13.57 6.62
N MET A 152 14.89 14.76 6.82
CA MET A 152 13.99 15.39 5.83
C MET A 152 14.74 15.80 4.56
N GLU A 153 15.97 16.33 4.69
CA GLU A 153 16.83 16.65 3.55
C GLU A 153 17.34 15.37 2.85
N ALA A 154 17.49 14.27 3.59
CA ALA A 154 17.83 12.94 3.05
C ALA A 154 16.64 12.14 2.51
N MET A 155 15.39 12.63 2.63
CA MET A 155 14.19 11.93 2.12
C MET A 155 14.11 11.84 0.60
N GLY A 156 15.10 12.40 -0.10
CA GLY A 156 15.22 12.30 -1.54
C GLY A 156 14.27 13.24 -2.28
N SER A 157 14.37 13.27 -3.61
CA SER A 157 13.42 14.01 -4.43
C SER A 157 12.00 13.47 -4.25
N ALA A 158 10.98 14.28 -4.57
CA ALA A 158 9.58 13.83 -4.56
C ALA A 158 9.38 12.53 -5.38
N GLU A 159 10.18 12.33 -6.43
CA GLU A 159 10.15 11.13 -7.27
C GLU A 159 10.68 9.90 -6.51
N GLN A 160 11.71 10.07 -5.68
CA GLN A 160 12.25 8.99 -4.85
C GLN A 160 11.25 8.56 -3.76
N VAL A 161 10.51 9.51 -3.18
CA VAL A 161 9.41 9.21 -2.25
C VAL A 161 8.31 8.40 -2.96
N VAL A 162 7.85 8.86 -4.13
CA VAL A 162 6.84 8.15 -4.92
C VAL A 162 7.33 6.76 -5.35
N ALA A 163 8.59 6.62 -5.75
CA ALA A 163 9.16 5.33 -6.13
C ALA A 163 9.23 4.36 -4.95
N LYS A 164 9.56 4.86 -3.76
CA LYS A 164 9.55 4.06 -2.53
C LYS A 164 8.14 3.62 -2.15
N ASP A 165 7.17 4.53 -2.20
CA ASP A 165 5.76 4.21 -1.91
C ASP A 165 5.20 3.21 -2.92
N SER A 166 5.49 3.39 -4.21
CA SER A 166 5.14 2.43 -5.27
C SER A 166 5.72 1.04 -5.00
N SER A 167 7.01 0.97 -4.64
CA SER A 167 7.67 -0.28 -4.29
C SER A 167 7.04 -0.94 -3.06
N ASN A 168 6.65 -0.15 -2.05
CA ASN A 168 5.94 -0.65 -0.87
C ASN A 168 4.55 -1.18 -1.22
N ASN A 169 3.84 -0.50 -2.12
CA ASN A 169 2.51 -0.92 -2.56
C ASN A 169 2.58 -2.26 -3.29
N VAL A 170 3.50 -2.41 -4.23
CA VAL A 170 3.75 -3.69 -4.93
C VAL A 170 4.14 -4.80 -3.94
N ARG A 171 5.01 -4.49 -2.98
CA ARG A 171 5.58 -5.52 -2.11
C ARG A 171 4.66 -5.97 -0.98
N TYR A 172 3.92 -5.04 -0.38
CA TYR A 172 3.19 -5.30 0.86
C TYR A 172 1.69 -5.15 0.68
N VAL A 173 1.25 -4.10 -0.01
CA VAL A 173 -0.18 -3.80 -0.11
C VAL A 173 -0.87 -4.72 -1.12
N ARG A 174 -0.23 -5.01 -2.27
CA ARG A 174 -0.78 -5.91 -3.29
C ARG A 174 -1.02 -7.34 -2.76
N PRO A 175 -0.08 -7.99 -2.04
CA PRO A 175 -0.36 -9.28 -1.42
C PRO A 175 -1.53 -9.24 -0.43
N ILE A 176 -1.71 -8.14 0.32
CA ILE A 176 -2.86 -7.98 1.23
C ILE A 176 -4.16 -7.92 0.44
N VAL A 177 -4.20 -7.20 -0.68
CA VAL A 177 -5.39 -7.19 -1.57
C VAL A 177 -5.69 -8.59 -2.08
N HIS A 178 -4.71 -9.32 -2.61
CA HIS A 178 -4.94 -10.68 -3.07
C HIS A 178 -5.36 -11.62 -1.92
N PHE A 179 -4.84 -11.42 -0.71
CA PHE A 179 -5.31 -12.14 0.46
C PHE A 179 -6.78 -11.81 0.80
N ILE A 180 -7.20 -10.55 0.72
CA ILE A 180 -8.60 -10.14 0.92
C ILE A 180 -9.50 -10.75 -0.15
N LEU A 181 -9.10 -10.71 -1.43
CA LEU A 181 -9.88 -11.21 -2.56
C LEU A 181 -9.96 -12.75 -2.57
N SER A 182 -8.89 -13.46 -2.18
CA SER A 182 -8.90 -14.93 -2.10
C SER A 182 -9.81 -15.52 -1.02
N ARG A 183 -10.26 -14.69 -0.07
CA ARG A 183 -11.18 -15.09 1.01
C ARG A 183 -12.64 -14.78 0.71
N GLN A 184 -12.94 -14.24 -0.46
CA GLN A 184 -14.31 -13.91 -0.83
C GLN A 184 -15.02 -15.13 -1.35
N ASN A 185 -16.20 -15.39 -0.78
CA ASN A 185 -17.07 -16.50 -1.19
C ASN A 185 -17.95 -16.13 -2.40
N ALA A 186 -17.96 -14.86 -2.81
CA ALA A 186 -18.77 -14.36 -3.91
C ALA A 186 -18.14 -13.11 -4.52
N ALA A 187 -18.46 -12.87 -5.80
CA ALA A 187 -18.19 -11.63 -6.50
C ALA A 187 -18.67 -10.41 -5.69
N GLN A 188 -17.79 -9.43 -5.47
CA GLN A 188 -18.10 -8.21 -4.74
C GLN A 188 -18.00 -6.97 -5.63
N LYS A 189 -18.80 -5.96 -5.29
CA LYS A 189 -18.73 -4.64 -5.91
C LYS A 189 -17.78 -3.71 -5.14
N PRO A 190 -17.28 -2.62 -5.75
CA PRO A 190 -16.36 -1.71 -5.09
C PRO A 190 -16.87 -1.18 -3.74
N GLU A 191 -18.18 -0.93 -3.61
CA GLU A 191 -18.77 -0.38 -2.39
C GLU A 191 -18.66 -1.33 -1.19
N GLN A 192 -18.68 -2.64 -1.47
CA GLN A 192 -18.58 -3.70 -0.46
C GLN A 192 -17.14 -3.92 0.00
N LEU A 193 -16.17 -3.75 -0.92
CA LEU A 193 -14.75 -3.94 -0.64
C LEU A 193 -14.05 -2.74 -0.07
N ARG A 194 -14.56 -1.56 -0.37
CA ARG A 194 -13.97 -0.28 0.00
C ARG A 194 -13.52 -0.23 1.45
N GLU A 195 -14.42 -0.47 2.40
CA GLU A 195 -14.07 -0.34 3.82
C GLU A 195 -12.95 -1.29 4.22
N THR A 196 -13.03 -2.54 3.75
CA THR A 196 -12.03 -3.57 3.99
C THR A 196 -10.67 -3.20 3.40
N ILE A 197 -10.62 -2.74 2.14
CA ILE A 197 -9.35 -2.39 1.47
C ILE A 197 -8.71 -1.16 2.12
N PHE A 198 -9.49 -0.11 2.39
CA PHE A 198 -8.96 1.08 3.04
C PHE A 198 -8.44 0.75 4.45
N ALA A 199 -9.20 0.01 5.25
CA ALA A 199 -8.78 -0.33 6.61
C ALA A 199 -7.61 -1.30 6.64
N GLN A 200 -7.66 -2.40 5.88
CA GLN A 200 -6.69 -3.49 6.00
C GLN A 200 -5.46 -3.31 5.10
N ALA A 201 -5.63 -2.80 3.87
CA ALA A 201 -4.51 -2.62 2.94
C ALA A 201 -3.82 -1.27 3.11
N LEU A 202 -4.59 -0.20 3.35
CA LEU A 202 -4.06 1.16 3.48
C LEU A 202 -3.89 1.64 4.93
N GLY A 203 -4.33 0.84 5.91
CA GLY A 203 -4.26 1.22 7.33
C GLY A 203 -5.12 2.44 7.67
N PHE A 204 -6.15 2.71 6.87
CA PHE A 204 -6.97 3.91 6.97
C PHE A 204 -8.44 3.54 7.10
N ASP A 205 -9.05 3.80 8.26
CA ASP A 205 -10.49 3.64 8.41
C ASP A 205 -11.22 4.84 7.77
N ILE A 206 -11.98 4.57 6.72
CA ILE A 206 -12.73 5.60 5.99
C ILE A 206 -13.80 6.27 6.86
N LYS A 207 -14.25 5.60 7.92
CA LYS A 207 -15.23 6.09 8.89
C LYS A 207 -14.59 6.85 10.04
N ASP A 208 -13.25 6.85 10.17
CA ASP A 208 -12.58 7.63 11.21
C ASP A 208 -12.71 9.13 10.91
N PRO A 209 -13.44 9.89 11.75
CA PRO A 209 -13.57 11.33 11.57
C PRO A 209 -12.23 12.07 11.79
N TYR A 210 -11.28 11.45 12.50
CA TYR A 210 -9.98 12.01 12.82
C TYR A 210 -8.87 11.55 11.86
N LEU A 211 -9.17 10.72 10.85
CA LEU A 211 -8.20 10.30 9.82
C LEU A 211 -6.94 9.61 10.37
N GLY A 212 -7.08 8.86 11.47
CA GLY A 212 -5.96 8.26 12.19
C GLY A 212 -5.18 9.23 13.07
N LEU A 213 -5.57 10.51 13.13
CA LEU A 213 -4.92 11.54 13.94
C LEU A 213 -5.50 11.64 15.36
N ALA A 214 -6.43 10.78 15.73
CA ALA A 214 -7.05 10.80 17.06
C ALA A 214 -6.01 10.68 18.19
N SER A 215 -4.96 9.87 17.99
CA SER A 215 -3.87 9.72 18.97
C SER A 215 -2.93 10.93 19.04
N LEU A 216 -3.03 11.85 18.10
CA LEU A 216 -2.25 13.09 18.05
C LEU A 216 -3.05 14.29 18.61
N LEU A 217 -4.26 14.07 19.12
CA LEU A 217 -5.03 15.10 19.81
C LEU A 217 -4.28 15.52 21.06
N LEU A 218 -3.82 16.77 21.08
CA LEU A 218 -3.15 17.34 22.24
C LEU A 218 -4.18 17.60 23.36
N PRO A 219 -3.77 17.49 24.64
CA PRO A 219 -4.60 17.90 25.76
C PRO A 219 -5.11 19.33 25.57
N GLY A 220 -6.42 19.54 25.68
CA GLY A 220 -7.07 20.83 25.44
C GLY A 220 -7.63 21.03 24.01
N THR A 221 -7.49 20.06 23.11
CA THR A 221 -8.16 20.11 21.80
C THR A 221 -9.68 20.04 21.99
N PRO A 222 -10.48 20.99 21.46
CA PRO A 222 -11.94 20.95 21.58
C PRO A 222 -12.50 19.62 21.05
N GLY A 223 -13.19 18.85 21.91
CA GLY A 223 -13.74 17.53 21.57
C GLY A 223 -12.79 16.33 21.81
N GLY A 224 -11.58 16.55 22.34
CA GLY A 224 -10.70 15.47 22.79
C GLY A 224 -11.20 14.84 24.09
N ARG A 225 -11.17 13.49 24.19
CA ARG A 225 -11.43 12.81 25.46
C ARG A 225 -10.37 13.21 26.48
N THR A 226 -10.79 13.82 27.58
CA THR A 226 -9.96 13.95 28.78
C THR A 226 -9.84 12.55 29.38
N ASN A 227 -8.65 11.97 29.33
CA ASN A 227 -8.31 10.84 30.21
C ASN A 227 -8.24 11.32 31.66
#